data_AF-A0A093UUF0-F1
#
_entry.id   AF-A0A093UUF0-F1
#
_cell.length_a   1.000
_cell.length_b   1.000
_cell.length_c   1.000
_cell.angle_alpha   90.00
_cell.angle_beta   90.00
_cell.angle_gamma   90.00
#
_symmetry.space_group_name_H-M   'P 1'
#
loop_
_entity.id
_entity.type
_entity.pdbx_description
1 polymer ?
#
loop_
_entity_poly.entity_id
_entity_poly.type
_entity_poly.pdbx_seq_one_letter_code
_entity_poly.pdbx_strand_id
1 'polypeptide(L)'
;DTPLDTLDGAFPLLGDHSQSGTEKIDPRFIGTHARLCKSIRYFELTKKFAADRLPCVSGSLICRSLSYFFVQFQQAHRGILSITGHLTRVFGVIWSLFPAKFRLAGYNVLRRLGERLYGKSNGYSTVQRLPFGLYLKFQGEVDWFCNEFNALRVVRRFTSIPVPHSLDLAIKPVVSDDPFSTPEGYLLTTRLPGQPVSSCLEILSDQDLDQISYQLKDYLS
;
A
#
# COMPACT_ATOMS: atom_id res chain seq x y z
N ASP A 1 -24.19 -17.70 -57.41
CA ASP A 1 -23.13 -18.49 -56.75
C ASP A 1 -22.05 -17.51 -56.29
N THR A 2 -21.88 -17.14 -55.02
CA THR A 2 -22.07 -17.82 -53.72
C THR A 2 -22.32 -16.76 -52.61
N PRO A 3 -23.02 -17.09 -51.51
CA PRO A 3 -23.24 -16.17 -50.38
C PRO A 3 -22.07 -16.26 -49.38
N LEU A 4 -21.68 -15.13 -48.78
CA LEU A 4 -20.65 -15.09 -47.73
C LEU A 4 -21.32 -15.32 -46.37
N ASP A 5 -20.89 -16.39 -45.71
CA ASP A 5 -21.35 -16.89 -44.41
C ASP A 5 -21.39 -15.82 -43.31
N THR A 6 -22.47 -15.85 -42.52
CA THR A 6 -22.54 -15.19 -41.21
C THR A 6 -21.98 -16.15 -40.16
N LEU A 7 -20.71 -15.95 -39.79
CA LEU A 7 -20.05 -16.69 -38.70
C LEU A 7 -20.51 -16.13 -37.35
N ASP A 8 -21.38 -16.90 -36.68
CA ASP A 8 -21.88 -16.63 -35.34
C ASP A 8 -20.83 -17.08 -34.30
N GLY A 9 -20.15 -16.12 -33.68
CA GLY A 9 -19.10 -16.34 -32.69
C GLY A 9 -19.47 -15.76 -31.32
N ALA A 10 -19.31 -16.56 -30.26
CA ALA A 10 -19.71 -16.27 -28.87
C ALA A 10 -18.89 -15.18 -28.13
N PHE A 11 -18.10 -14.39 -28.85
CA PHE A 11 -17.36 -13.25 -28.31
C PHE A 11 -17.73 -12.01 -29.13
N PRO A 12 -18.15 -10.89 -28.51
CA PRO A 12 -18.37 -9.67 -29.26
C PRO A 12 -17.03 -9.24 -29.85
N LEU A 13 -16.86 -9.49 -31.16
CA LEU A 13 -15.76 -8.92 -31.92
C LEU A 13 -15.84 -7.41 -31.74
N LEU A 14 -14.75 -6.80 -31.30
CA LEU A 14 -14.61 -5.36 -31.18
C LEU A 14 -14.79 -4.80 -32.60
N GLY A 15 -16.03 -4.41 -32.92
CA GLY A 15 -16.39 -3.97 -34.25
C GLY A 15 -15.50 -2.80 -34.65
N ASP A 16 -14.97 -2.85 -35.87
CA ASP A 16 -14.27 -1.70 -36.41
C ASP A 16 -15.30 -0.58 -36.64
N HIS A 17 -15.40 0.31 -35.65
CA HIS A 17 -16.25 1.49 -35.67
C HIS A 17 -15.62 2.64 -36.48
N SER A 18 -14.57 2.39 -37.28
CA SER A 18 -13.97 3.42 -38.15
C SER A 18 -14.93 3.99 -39.18
N GLN A 19 -15.97 3.23 -39.56
CA GLN A 19 -16.98 3.65 -40.55
C GLN A 19 -18.31 4.13 -39.93
N SER A 20 -18.48 4.13 -38.61
CA SER A 20 -19.76 4.47 -37.97
C SER A 20 -20.10 5.97 -37.96
N GLY A 21 -19.36 6.81 -38.71
CA GLY A 21 -19.63 8.25 -38.81
C GLY A 21 -19.50 9.01 -37.48
N THR A 22 -19.01 8.36 -36.42
CA THR A 22 -18.75 8.97 -35.12
C THR A 22 -17.57 9.92 -35.27
N GLU A 23 -17.80 11.19 -34.95
CA GLU A 23 -16.78 12.24 -34.99
C GLU A 23 -15.53 11.76 -34.24
N LYS A 24 -14.41 11.64 -34.97
CA LYS A 24 -13.16 11.12 -34.41
C LYS A 24 -12.60 12.17 -33.45
N ILE A 25 -12.84 11.97 -32.17
CA ILE A 25 -12.27 12.80 -31.11
C ILE A 25 -10.75 12.75 -31.26
N ASP A 26 -10.13 13.93 -31.47
CA ASP A 26 -8.68 13.98 -31.63
C ASP A 26 -8.01 13.41 -30.36
N PRO A 27 -7.11 12.41 -30.49
CA PRO A 27 -6.49 11.74 -29.35
C PRO A 27 -5.73 12.69 -28.42
N ARG A 28 -5.35 13.88 -28.89
CA ARG A 28 -4.78 14.95 -28.07
C ARG A 28 -5.76 15.45 -27.01
N PHE A 29 -7.06 15.44 -27.28
CA PHE A 29 -8.09 15.79 -26.28
C PHE A 29 -8.20 14.75 -25.18
N ILE A 30 -8.03 13.46 -25.50
CA ILE A 30 -8.09 12.38 -24.49
C ILE A 30 -6.95 12.57 -23.48
N GLY A 31 -5.73 12.84 -23.96
CA GLY A 31 -4.58 13.10 -23.10
C GLY A 31 -4.73 14.39 -22.28
N THR A 32 -5.23 15.47 -22.90
CA THR A 32 -5.44 16.75 -22.22
C THR A 32 -6.55 16.68 -21.18
N HIS A 33 -7.66 16.02 -21.52
CA HIS A 33 -8.77 15.76 -20.60
C HIS A 33 -8.33 14.85 -19.45
N ALA A 34 -7.56 13.78 -19.70
CA ALA A 34 -7.02 12.94 -18.62
C ALA A 34 -6.10 13.72 -17.66
N ARG A 35 -5.29 14.66 -18.17
CA ARG A 35 -4.43 15.53 -17.34
C ARG A 35 -5.24 16.54 -16.52
N LEU A 36 -6.33 17.08 -17.08
CA LEU A 36 -7.13 18.13 -16.47
C LEU A 36 -8.38 17.61 -15.74
N CYS A 37 -8.72 16.32 -15.83
CA CYS A 37 -9.97 15.79 -15.28
C CYS A 37 -10.08 16.07 -13.77
N LYS A 38 -8.96 16.02 -13.05
CA LYS A 38 -8.91 16.29 -11.61
C LYS A 38 -9.17 17.77 -11.31
N SER A 39 -8.57 18.70 -12.06
CA SER A 39 -8.79 20.14 -11.86
C SER A 39 -10.20 20.56 -12.27
N ILE A 40 -10.73 20.03 -13.39
CA ILE A 40 -12.11 20.24 -13.83
C ILE A 40 -13.08 19.76 -12.75
N ARG A 41 -12.87 18.56 -12.19
CA ARG A 41 -13.70 18.03 -11.10
C ARG A 41 -13.69 18.93 -9.85
N TYR A 42 -12.52 19.42 -9.43
CA TYR A 42 -12.44 20.35 -8.30
C TYR A 42 -13.14 21.69 -8.60
N PHE A 43 -13.01 22.21 -9.82
CA PHE A 43 -13.70 23.43 -10.25
C PHE A 43 -15.22 23.26 -10.23
N GLU A 44 -15.74 22.14 -10.73
CA GLU A 44 -17.18 21.84 -10.68
C GLU A 44 -17.68 21.71 -9.25
N LEU A 45 -16.93 21.05 -8.36
CA LEU A 45 -17.26 20.98 -6.94
C LEU A 45 -17.31 22.38 -6.33
N THR A 46 -16.34 23.24 -6.65
CA THR A 46 -16.29 24.62 -6.17
C THR A 46 -17.50 25.41 -6.67
N LYS A 47 -17.89 25.24 -7.94
CA LYS A 47 -19.07 25.88 -8.53
C LYS A 47 -20.37 25.38 -7.87
N LYS A 48 -20.47 24.08 -7.57
CA LYS A 48 -21.61 23.51 -6.82
C LYS A 48 -21.68 24.09 -5.41
N PHE A 49 -20.57 24.14 -4.68
CA PHE A 49 -20.52 24.76 -3.35
C PHE A 49 -20.82 26.27 -3.37
N ALA A 50 -20.48 26.97 -4.46
CA ALA A 50 -20.81 28.38 -4.63
C ALA A 50 -22.29 28.60 -4.99
N ALA A 51 -22.90 27.67 -5.74
CA ALA A 51 -24.32 27.70 -6.10
C ALA A 51 -25.23 27.31 -4.93
N ASP A 52 -24.79 26.35 -4.10
CA ASP A 52 -25.51 25.87 -2.91
C ASP A 52 -25.39 26.80 -1.68
N ARG A 53 -25.13 28.11 -1.87
CA ARG A 53 -25.07 29.08 -0.77
C ARG A 53 -26.45 29.35 -0.16
N LEU A 54 -26.95 28.41 0.64
CA LEU A 54 -27.59 28.68 1.93
C LEU A 54 -26.51 29.06 2.96
N PRO A 55 -26.83 29.75 4.07
CA PRO A 55 -25.84 30.24 5.03
C PRO A 55 -25.00 29.06 5.53
N CYS A 56 -23.72 29.04 5.17
CA CYS A 56 -22.88 27.88 5.36
C CYS A 56 -22.59 27.64 6.85
N VAL A 57 -23.27 26.67 7.44
CA VAL A 57 -22.67 25.90 8.53
C VAL A 57 -21.75 24.86 7.89
N SER A 58 -20.47 25.20 7.82
CA SER A 58 -19.38 24.27 8.11
C SER A 58 -19.29 22.94 7.32
N GLY A 59 -19.52 22.96 6.00
CA GLY A 59 -19.27 21.78 5.15
C GLY A 59 -17.78 21.38 5.05
N SER A 60 -16.86 22.34 5.16
CA SER A 60 -15.41 22.06 5.18
C SER A 60 -14.97 21.36 6.46
N LEU A 61 -15.64 21.64 7.59
CA LEU A 61 -15.44 20.90 8.83
C LEU A 61 -16.05 19.52 8.77
N ILE A 62 -17.16 19.28 8.04
CA ILE A 62 -17.79 17.94 8.00
C ILE A 62 -16.98 16.95 7.14
N CYS A 63 -16.46 17.36 5.97
CA CYS A 63 -15.56 16.49 5.19
C CYS A 63 -14.20 16.30 5.87
N ARG A 64 -13.58 17.37 6.42
CA ARG A 64 -12.40 17.19 7.29
C ARG A 64 -12.73 16.30 8.47
N SER A 65 -13.88 16.47 9.11
CA SER A 65 -14.33 15.68 10.27
C SER A 65 -14.50 14.23 9.89
N LEU A 66 -15.14 13.87 8.77
CA LEU A 66 -15.29 12.48 8.36
C LEU A 66 -13.96 11.82 7.97
N SER A 67 -13.08 12.52 7.26
CA SER A 67 -11.71 12.03 7.00
C SER A 67 -10.89 11.90 8.28
N TYR A 68 -10.97 12.90 9.18
CA TYR A 68 -10.39 12.84 10.52
C TYR A 68 -11.01 11.72 11.34
N PHE A 69 -12.32 11.45 11.26
CA PHE A 69 -13.02 10.39 11.96
C PHE A 69 -12.61 9.03 11.42
N PHE A 70 -12.41 8.85 10.11
CA PHE A 70 -11.87 7.60 9.57
C PHE A 70 -10.40 7.38 9.97
N VAL A 71 -9.58 8.43 9.93
CA VAL A 71 -8.19 8.39 10.42
C VAL A 71 -8.15 8.14 11.94
N GLN A 72 -9.06 8.74 12.71
CA GLN A 72 -9.23 8.63 14.16
C GLN A 72 -9.83 7.28 14.57
N PHE A 73 -10.77 6.71 13.82
CA PHE A 73 -11.33 5.39 14.09
C PHE A 73 -10.27 4.30 13.88
N GLN A 74 -9.39 4.49 12.89
CA GLN A 74 -8.17 3.69 12.73
C GLN A 74 -7.08 4.01 13.76
N GLN A 75 -7.20 5.12 14.51
CA GLN A 75 -6.37 5.46 15.69
C GLN A 75 -6.96 4.96 17.02
N ALA A 76 -8.28 4.83 17.18
CA ALA A 76 -8.93 4.40 18.42
C ALA A 76 -8.58 2.95 18.80
N HIS A 77 -8.29 2.09 17.81
CA HIS A 77 -7.72 0.76 18.04
C HIS A 77 -6.22 0.76 18.43
N ARG A 78 -5.57 1.91 18.65
CA ARG A 78 -4.11 2.02 18.92
C ARG A 78 -3.74 2.12 20.40
N GLY A 79 -4.66 2.48 21.29
CA GLY A 79 -4.36 2.64 22.74
C GLY A 79 -4.07 1.34 23.49
N ILE A 80 -4.61 0.21 23.01
CA ILE A 80 -4.49 -1.11 23.69
C ILE A 80 -3.25 -1.90 23.21
N LEU A 81 -2.54 -1.44 22.16
CA LEU A 81 -1.47 -2.20 21.50
C LEU A 81 -0.04 -1.62 21.71
N SER A 82 0.16 -0.65 22.60
CA SER A 82 1.51 -0.10 22.86
C SER A 82 2.40 -1.04 23.69
N ILE A 83 1.79 -1.80 24.63
CA ILE A 83 2.47 -2.83 25.44
C ILE A 83 3.00 -3.99 24.57
N THR A 84 2.41 -4.22 23.40
CA THR A 84 2.79 -5.27 22.45
C THR A 84 4.19 -5.08 21.86
N GLY A 85 4.74 -3.87 21.80
CA GLY A 85 6.04 -3.61 21.15
C GLY A 85 7.23 -4.26 21.87
N HIS A 86 7.23 -4.29 23.20
CA HIS A 86 8.29 -4.93 23.97
C HIS A 86 8.10 -6.45 24.06
N LEU A 87 6.85 -6.90 24.21
CA LEU A 87 6.52 -8.33 24.25
C LEU A 87 6.80 -9.03 22.93
N THR A 88 6.52 -8.38 21.79
CA THR A 88 6.86 -8.93 20.46
C THR A 88 8.36 -9.10 20.27
N ARG A 89 9.19 -8.29 20.94
CA ARG A 89 10.66 -8.43 20.87
C ARG A 89 11.16 -9.65 21.63
N VAL A 90 10.73 -9.83 22.88
CA VAL A 90 11.11 -11.01 23.68
C VAL A 90 10.57 -12.29 23.04
N PHE A 91 9.31 -12.25 22.61
CA PHE A 91 8.71 -13.34 21.86
C PHE A 91 9.46 -13.60 20.54
N GLY A 92 9.91 -12.56 19.83
CA GLY A 92 10.70 -12.70 18.60
C GLY A 92 12.03 -13.40 18.82
N VAL A 93 12.73 -13.11 19.92
CA VAL A 93 13.98 -13.82 20.28
C VAL A 93 13.70 -15.29 20.55
N ILE A 94 12.66 -15.60 21.34
CA ILE A 94 12.25 -16.99 21.62
C ILE A 94 11.82 -17.69 20.33
N TRP A 95 11.07 -16.99 19.47
CA TRP A 95 10.61 -17.49 18.18
C TRP A 95 11.75 -17.82 17.22
N SER A 96 12.84 -17.04 17.26
CA SER A 96 14.04 -17.28 16.45
C SER A 96 14.76 -18.60 16.78
N LEU A 97 14.55 -19.15 17.99
CA LEU A 97 15.11 -20.44 18.43
C LEU A 97 14.40 -21.64 17.77
N PHE A 98 13.19 -21.44 17.24
CA PHE A 98 12.47 -22.51 16.58
C PHE A 98 13.09 -22.84 15.20
N PRO A 99 13.07 -24.13 14.79
CA PRO A 99 13.56 -24.53 13.48
C PRO A 99 12.84 -23.77 12.35
N ALA A 100 13.56 -23.50 11.25
CA ALA A 100 13.07 -22.69 10.14
C ALA A 100 11.70 -23.16 9.59
N LYS A 101 11.45 -24.48 9.56
CA LYS A 101 10.16 -25.05 9.13
C LYS A 101 8.97 -24.54 9.97
N PHE A 102 9.13 -24.47 11.30
CA PHE A 102 8.08 -23.98 12.19
C PHE A 102 7.90 -22.46 12.05
N ARG A 103 8.99 -21.71 11.90
CA ARG A 103 8.93 -20.26 11.65
C ARG A 103 8.17 -19.95 10.38
N LEU A 104 8.48 -20.64 9.28
CA LEU A 104 7.80 -20.49 7.99
C LEU A 104 6.32 -20.89 8.05
N ALA A 105 5.98 -21.98 8.77
CA ALA A 105 4.59 -22.36 8.98
C ALA A 105 3.82 -21.28 9.75
N GLY A 106 4.42 -20.75 10.82
CA GLY A 106 3.86 -19.63 11.58
C GLY A 106 3.66 -18.38 10.72
N TYR A 107 4.64 -17.99 9.91
CA TYR A 107 4.51 -16.84 9.00
C TYR A 107 3.40 -17.03 7.98
N ASN A 108 3.20 -18.24 7.45
CA ASN A 108 2.08 -18.52 6.57
C ASN A 108 0.72 -18.42 7.27
N VAL A 109 0.62 -18.88 8.52
CA VAL A 109 -0.60 -18.73 9.33
C VAL A 109 -0.88 -17.27 9.63
N LEU A 110 0.12 -16.52 10.10
CA LEU A 110 0.01 -15.09 10.35
C LEU A 110 -0.37 -14.33 9.07
N ARG A 111 0.21 -14.69 7.93
CA ARG A 111 -0.11 -14.09 6.63
C ARG A 111 -1.58 -14.30 6.27
N ARG A 112 -2.09 -15.53 6.34
CA ARG A 112 -3.51 -15.84 6.10
C ARG A 112 -4.43 -15.08 7.05
N LEU A 113 -4.04 -14.96 8.31
CA LEU A 113 -4.79 -14.20 9.30
C LEU A 113 -4.77 -12.69 8.98
N GLY A 114 -3.61 -12.16 8.57
CA GLY A 114 -3.46 -10.78 8.12
C GLY A 114 -4.28 -10.47 6.87
N GLU A 115 -4.32 -11.39 5.90
CA GLU A 115 -5.16 -11.28 4.69
C GLU A 115 -6.65 -11.24 5.05
N ARG A 116 -7.08 -12.01 6.06
CA ARG A 116 -8.47 -11.99 6.54
C ARG A 116 -8.82 -10.73 7.33
N LEU A 117 -7.91 -10.22 8.14
CA LEU A 117 -8.16 -9.07 9.02
C LEU A 117 -8.00 -7.71 8.33
N TYR A 118 -7.03 -7.61 7.41
CA TYR A 118 -6.64 -6.34 6.79
C TYR A 118 -6.83 -6.32 5.27
N GLY A 119 -7.33 -7.42 4.71
CA GLY A 119 -7.45 -7.60 3.27
C GLY A 119 -6.17 -8.15 2.64
N LYS A 120 -6.33 -8.73 1.46
CA LYS A 120 -5.22 -9.16 0.61
C LYS A 120 -4.58 -7.91 0.01
N SER A 121 -3.28 -7.77 0.21
CA SER A 121 -2.51 -6.73 -0.45
C SER A 121 -2.52 -6.98 -1.99
N ASN A 122 -2.47 -5.93 -2.82
CA ASN A 122 -2.66 -6.02 -4.28
C ASN A 122 -1.80 -7.16 -4.91
N GLY A 123 -2.20 -7.71 -6.06
CA GLY A 123 -1.58 -8.91 -6.65
C GLY A 123 -0.04 -8.89 -6.85
N TYR A 124 0.59 -7.71 -6.80
CA TYR A 124 2.04 -7.49 -6.93
C TYR A 124 2.73 -7.07 -5.62
N SER A 125 1.99 -7.09 -4.51
CA SER A 125 2.52 -6.63 -3.23
C SER A 125 3.30 -7.74 -2.54
N THR A 126 4.60 -7.49 -2.37
CA THR A 126 5.53 -8.36 -1.64
C THR A 126 5.45 -8.16 -0.12
N VAL A 127 4.41 -7.48 0.36
CA VAL A 127 4.27 -7.05 1.76
C VAL A 127 2.83 -7.26 2.24
N GLN A 128 2.67 -7.98 3.35
CA GLN A 128 1.39 -8.21 4.02
C GLN A 128 1.42 -7.66 5.44
N ARG A 129 0.35 -6.93 5.81
CA ARG A 129 0.13 -6.49 7.18
C ARG A 129 -0.31 -7.68 8.05
N LEU A 130 0.34 -7.84 9.19
CA LEU A 130 0.09 -8.89 10.16
C LEU A 130 -0.56 -8.33 11.44
N PRO A 131 -1.20 -9.19 12.26
CA PRO A 131 -1.62 -8.81 13.60
C PRO A 131 -0.44 -8.38 14.47
N PHE A 132 -0.73 -7.79 15.64
CA PHE A 132 0.26 -7.32 16.62
C PHE A 132 1.19 -6.19 16.13
N GLY A 133 0.80 -5.49 15.07
CA GLY A 133 1.62 -4.41 14.51
C GLY A 133 2.86 -4.91 13.81
N LEU A 134 2.77 -6.05 13.12
CA LEU A 134 3.86 -6.63 12.34
C LEU A 134 3.60 -6.49 10.84
N TYR A 135 4.66 -6.58 10.05
CA TYR A 135 4.63 -6.69 8.60
C TYR A 135 5.50 -7.86 8.17
N LEU A 136 5.01 -8.61 7.19
CA LEU A 136 5.76 -9.66 6.55
C LEU A 136 6.08 -9.24 5.13
N LYS A 137 7.36 -9.19 4.79
CA LYS A 137 7.80 -9.13 3.41
C LYS A 137 8.15 -10.53 2.92
N PHE A 138 7.69 -10.88 1.73
CA PHE A 138 7.79 -12.21 1.12
C PHE A 138 7.93 -12.09 -0.40
N GLN A 139 8.15 -13.20 -1.13
CA GLN A 139 8.36 -13.20 -2.59
C GLN A 139 9.53 -12.34 -3.10
N GLY A 140 10.56 -12.15 -2.27
CA GLY A 140 11.81 -11.48 -2.65
C GLY A 140 13.00 -12.44 -2.62
N GLU A 141 14.05 -12.04 -3.34
CA GLU A 141 15.34 -12.74 -3.31
C GLU A 141 15.96 -12.67 -1.91
N VAL A 142 16.66 -13.75 -1.52
CA VAL A 142 17.29 -13.85 -0.19
C VAL A 142 18.25 -12.69 0.06
N ASP A 143 19.08 -12.36 -0.94
CA ASP A 143 20.09 -11.31 -0.81
C ASP A 143 19.47 -9.92 -0.62
N TRP A 144 18.34 -9.65 -1.29
CA TRP A 144 17.58 -8.42 -1.06
C TRP A 144 17.17 -8.27 0.40
N PHE A 145 16.62 -9.34 1.00
CA PHE A 145 16.18 -9.29 2.39
C PHE A 145 17.34 -9.29 3.39
N CYS A 146 18.46 -9.95 3.09
CA CYS A 146 19.68 -9.86 3.89
C CYS A 146 20.20 -8.42 3.91
N ASN A 147 20.25 -7.76 2.75
CA ASN A 147 20.68 -6.38 2.61
C ASN A 147 19.73 -5.44 3.34
N GLU A 148 18.42 -5.61 3.18
CA GLU A 148 17.42 -4.80 3.89
C GLU A 148 17.52 -4.99 5.42
N PHE A 149 17.64 -6.24 5.90
CA PHE A 149 17.79 -6.55 7.32
C PHE A 149 18.99 -5.84 7.94
N ASN A 150 20.13 -5.87 7.24
CA ASN A 150 21.36 -5.20 7.67
C ASN A 150 21.25 -3.68 7.57
N ALA A 151 20.69 -3.15 6.48
CA ALA A 151 20.50 -1.72 6.28
C ALA A 151 19.62 -1.11 7.39
N LEU A 152 18.49 -1.74 7.72
CA LEU A 152 17.61 -1.30 8.80
C LEU A 152 18.33 -1.27 10.15
N ARG A 153 19.21 -2.25 10.41
CA ARG A 153 20.01 -2.32 11.64
C ARG A 153 21.06 -1.20 11.71
N VAL A 154 21.72 -0.91 10.58
CA VAL A 154 22.72 0.17 10.48
C VAL A 154 22.05 1.53 10.63
N VAL A 155 21.02 1.83 9.82
CA VAL A 155 20.30 3.10 9.86
C VAL A 155 19.78 3.37 11.27
N ARG A 156 19.19 2.37 11.93
CA ARG A 156 18.72 2.53 13.31
C ARG A 156 19.82 2.84 14.31
N ARG A 157 21.01 2.28 14.13
CA ARG A 157 22.12 2.45 15.07
C ARG A 157 22.81 3.80 14.92
N PHE A 158 22.86 4.32 13.70
CA PHE A 158 23.68 5.49 13.35
C PHE A 158 22.86 6.73 12.98
N THR A 159 21.53 6.63 12.91
CA THR A 159 20.66 7.76 12.58
C THR A 159 19.48 7.85 13.57
N SER A 160 18.89 9.03 13.67
CA SER A 160 17.63 9.27 14.39
C SER A 160 16.38 8.89 13.58
N ILE A 161 16.55 8.39 12.36
CA ILE A 161 15.45 8.10 11.43
C ILE A 161 14.57 6.98 12.02
N PRO A 162 13.24 7.19 12.11
CA PRO A 162 12.33 6.14 12.53
C PRO A 162 12.25 5.06 11.46
N VAL A 163 12.87 3.91 11.71
CA VAL A 163 12.85 2.75 10.80
C VAL A 163 12.13 1.53 11.41
N PRO A 164 11.49 0.69 10.57
CA PRO A 164 10.96 -0.60 10.99
C PRO A 164 12.06 -1.43 11.67
N HIS A 165 11.70 -2.17 12.70
CA HIS A 165 12.64 -3.08 13.34
C HIS A 165 12.61 -4.40 12.59
N SER A 166 13.75 -4.86 12.09
CA SER A 166 13.91 -6.21 11.59
C SER A 166 13.93 -7.20 12.77
N LEU A 167 12.93 -8.08 12.84
CA LEU A 167 12.76 -9.03 13.94
C LEU A 167 13.34 -10.40 13.59
N ASP A 168 13.04 -10.90 12.40
CA ASP A 168 13.50 -12.20 11.94
C ASP A 168 13.66 -12.24 10.41
N LEU A 169 14.58 -13.09 9.97
CA LEU A 169 14.81 -13.44 8.58
C LEU A 169 14.73 -14.97 8.48
N ALA A 170 13.76 -15.47 7.73
CA ALA A 170 13.61 -16.89 7.44
C ALA A 170 13.78 -17.14 5.95
N ILE A 171 14.55 -18.17 5.61
CA ILE A 171 14.78 -18.59 4.23
C ILE A 171 14.04 -19.90 4.03
N LYS A 172 13.17 -19.94 3.03
CA LYS A 172 12.53 -21.16 2.58
C LYS A 172 13.48 -21.82 1.57
N PRO A 173 14.09 -22.97 1.92
CA PRO A 173 14.94 -23.68 0.99
C PRO A 173 14.12 -24.18 -0.20
N VAL A 174 14.78 -24.32 -1.34
CA VAL A 174 14.21 -24.93 -2.53
C VAL A 174 13.98 -26.41 -2.23
N VAL A 175 12.74 -26.89 -2.41
CA VAL A 175 12.34 -28.28 -2.10
C VAL A 175 12.30 -29.15 -3.36
N SER A 176 12.36 -28.54 -4.55
CA SER A 176 12.30 -29.18 -5.85
C SER A 176 13.64 -29.08 -6.58
N ASP A 177 14.06 -30.13 -7.28
CA ASP A 177 15.20 -30.09 -8.23
C ASP A 177 14.92 -29.23 -9.48
N ASP A 178 13.96 -28.31 -9.38
CA ASP A 178 13.59 -27.41 -10.45
C ASP A 178 14.64 -26.30 -10.58
N PRO A 179 15.37 -26.19 -11.70
CA PRO A 179 16.40 -25.18 -11.91
C PRO A 179 15.87 -23.74 -11.83
N PHE A 180 14.56 -23.54 -11.97
CA PHE A 180 13.92 -22.22 -11.94
C PHE A 180 13.37 -21.84 -10.57
N SER A 181 13.42 -22.75 -9.59
CA SER A 181 12.95 -22.48 -8.24
C SER A 181 14.05 -21.80 -7.43
N THR A 182 13.87 -20.52 -7.10
CA THR A 182 14.78 -19.76 -6.24
C THR A 182 14.36 -19.86 -4.77
N PRO A 183 15.32 -19.80 -3.82
CA PRO A 183 15.00 -19.75 -2.41
C PRO A 183 14.21 -18.48 -2.10
N GLU A 184 13.11 -18.61 -1.35
CA GLU A 184 12.25 -17.49 -1.02
C GLU A 184 12.60 -16.96 0.38
N GLY A 185 12.92 -15.67 0.46
CA GLY A 185 13.14 -15.03 1.74
C GLY A 185 11.84 -14.48 2.36
N TYR A 186 11.79 -14.51 3.69
CA TYR A 186 10.73 -13.95 4.51
C TYR A 186 11.36 -13.01 5.53
N LEU A 187 11.02 -11.72 5.43
CA LEU A 187 11.52 -10.70 6.35
C LEU A 187 10.37 -10.19 7.22
N LEU A 188 10.46 -10.46 8.52
CA LEU A 188 9.50 -10.00 9.51
C LEU A 188 9.96 -8.66 10.10
N THR A 189 9.12 -7.63 9.99
CA THR A 189 9.41 -6.30 10.53
C THR A 189 8.30 -5.78 11.43
N THR A 190 8.64 -4.84 12.32
CA THR A 190 7.63 -4.08 13.07
C THR A 190 6.98 -3.01 12.20
N ARG A 191 5.73 -2.69 12.50
CA ARG A 191 5.03 -1.55 11.91
C ARG A 191 5.60 -0.24 12.45
N LEU A 192 5.92 0.67 11.54
CA LEU A 192 6.13 2.06 11.90
C LEU A 192 4.81 2.73 12.31
N PRO A 193 4.81 3.54 13.38
CA PRO A 193 3.65 4.32 13.75
C PRO A 193 3.32 5.33 12.63
N GLY A 194 2.02 5.54 12.40
CA GLY A 194 1.54 6.52 11.41
C GLY A 194 0.66 5.93 10.31
N GLN A 195 0.56 6.67 9.22
CA GLN A 195 -0.11 6.28 7.97
C GLN A 195 0.84 6.53 6.79
N PRO A 196 0.77 5.71 5.72
CA PRO A 196 1.52 5.99 4.51
C PRO A 196 1.15 7.37 3.96
N VAL A 197 2.16 8.16 3.58
CA VAL A 197 1.96 9.50 3.02
C VAL A 197 1.01 9.45 1.82
N SER A 198 1.10 8.41 0.98
CA SER A 198 0.23 8.20 -0.17
C SER A 198 -1.26 8.19 0.16
N SER A 199 -1.65 7.74 1.37
CA SER A 199 -3.04 7.74 1.82
C SER A 199 -3.51 9.12 2.29
N CYS A 200 -2.58 10.02 2.57
CA CYS A 200 -2.87 11.36 3.12
C CYS A 200 -2.57 12.49 2.13
N LEU A 201 -1.98 12.21 0.95
CA LEU A 201 -1.55 13.24 0.00
C LEU A 201 -2.64 14.27 -0.35
N GLU A 202 -3.91 13.86 -0.40
CA GLU A 202 -5.01 14.75 -0.77
C GLU A 202 -5.51 15.65 0.37
N ILE A 203 -5.08 15.38 1.61
CA ILE A 203 -5.51 16.11 2.80
C ILE A 203 -4.38 16.93 3.45
N LEU A 204 -3.14 16.81 2.98
CA LEU A 204 -2.01 17.58 3.49
C LEU A 204 -2.11 19.04 3.05
N SER A 205 -1.92 19.96 3.99
CA SER A 205 -1.78 21.39 3.72
C SER A 205 -0.34 21.74 3.35
N ASP A 206 -0.13 22.93 2.79
CA ASP A 206 1.22 23.44 2.48
C ASP A 206 2.10 23.51 3.75
N GLN A 207 1.51 23.84 4.90
CA GLN A 207 2.22 23.84 6.19
C GLN A 207 2.67 22.44 6.61
N ASP A 208 1.85 21.42 6.36
CA ASP A 208 2.21 20.02 6.65
C ASP A 208 3.37 19.56 5.74
N LEU A 209 3.35 19.98 4.47
CA LEU A 209 4.42 19.67 3.51
C LEU A 209 5.74 20.34 3.90
N ASP A 210 5.69 21.60 4.33
CA ASP A 210 6.86 22.30 4.85
C ASP A 210 7.42 21.57 6.07
N GLN A 211 6.57 21.15 7.01
CA GLN A 211 7.00 20.40 8.18
C GLN A 211 7.66 19.06 7.80
N ILE A 212 7.10 18.32 6.85
CA ILE A 212 7.69 17.07 6.35
C ILE A 212 9.07 17.36 5.73
N SER A 213 9.19 18.44 4.95
CA SER A 213 10.46 18.88 4.34
C SER A 213 11.50 19.20 5.41
N TYR A 214 11.13 19.94 6.45
CA TYR A 214 12.02 20.23 7.59
C TYR A 214 12.47 18.96 8.31
N GLN A 215 11.54 18.03 8.59
CA GLN A 215 11.87 16.76 9.24
C GLN A 215 12.83 15.90 8.40
N LEU A 216 12.63 15.85 7.09
CA LEU A 216 13.52 15.12 6.19
C LEU A 216 14.93 15.72 6.15
N LYS A 217 15.04 17.06 6.18
CA LYS A 217 16.34 17.74 6.25
C LYS A 217 17.06 17.47 7.57
N ASP A 218 16.32 17.49 8.68
CA ASP A 218 16.84 17.19 10.02
C ASP A 218 17.43 15.77 10.09
N TYR A 219 16.77 14.79 9.48
CA TYR A 219 17.26 13.41 9.41
C TYR A 219 18.51 13.20 8.55
N LEU A 220 18.81 14.12 7.64
CA LEU A 220 19.97 14.04 6.72
C LEU A 220 21.17 14.86 7.19
N SER A 221 20.99 15.71 8.20
CA SER A 221 22.02 16.60 8.75
C SER A 221 22.88 15.86 9.77
#